data_AF-A0A1Q3N521-F1
#
_entry.id   AF-A0A1Q3N521-F1
#
_cell.length_a   1.000
_cell.length_b   1.000
_cell.length_c   1.000
_cell.angle_alpha   90.00
_cell.angle_beta   90.00
_cell.angle_gamma   90.00
#
_symmetry.space_group_name_H-M   'P 1'
#
loop_
_entity.id
_entity.type
_entity.pdbx_description
1 polymer ?
#
loop_
_entity_poly.entity_id
_entity_poly.type
_entity_poly.pdbx_seq_one_letter_code
_entity_poly.pdbx_strand_id
1 'polypeptide(L)'
;MQKNCFGCNSCIGYEVLNYSILNFNYPLCINCQSWFKTTAQKATKEALDLYFELRKRGVPAELEKWDGFKTIDIAIVEARINIEIDGMQHSFSPVQARSDLMRTYYSFMKGYYTLRIPNQLVRFHLEETADMITDILSEGARKNKRY
;
A
#
# COMPACT_ATOMS: atom_id res chain seq x y z
N MET A 1 13.38 15.63 13.74
CA MET A 1 12.06 14.96 13.75
C MET A 1 11.27 15.42 12.54
N GLN A 2 10.78 14.48 11.73
CA GLN A 2 9.92 14.77 10.59
C GLN A 2 8.59 15.33 11.12
N LYS A 3 8.31 16.60 10.82
CA LYS A 3 7.10 17.33 11.25
C LYS A 3 6.03 17.32 10.17
N ASN A 4 6.02 16.31 9.29
CA ASN A 4 5.09 16.27 8.17
C ASN A 4 4.12 15.10 8.34
N CYS A 5 2.88 15.34 7.95
CA CYS A 5 1.84 14.33 7.89
C CYS A 5 2.20 13.25 6.86
N PHE A 6 2.14 11.97 7.21
CA PHE A 6 2.38 10.89 6.25
C PHE A 6 1.29 10.78 5.17
N GLY A 7 0.07 11.24 5.43
CA GLY A 7 -1.03 11.19 4.46
C GLY A 7 -0.93 12.25 3.35
N CYS A 8 -0.63 13.49 3.72
CA CYS A 8 -0.66 14.63 2.79
C CYS A 8 0.61 15.49 2.77
N ASN A 9 1.64 15.10 3.51
CA ASN A 9 2.92 15.82 3.65
C ASN A 9 2.82 17.24 4.24
N SER A 10 1.66 17.65 4.76
CA SER A 10 1.50 18.96 5.41
C SER A 10 2.30 19.04 6.71
N CYS A 11 2.84 20.22 7.01
CA CYS A 11 3.46 20.47 8.32
C CYS A 11 2.44 20.25 9.46
N ILE A 12 2.87 19.64 10.56
CA ILE A 12 2.08 19.37 11.76
C ILE A 12 2.77 19.97 12.99
N GLY A 13 1.97 20.65 13.80
CA GLY A 13 2.40 21.17 15.10
C GLY A 13 2.73 20.06 16.09
N TYR A 14 3.53 20.39 17.11
CA TYR A 14 4.02 19.43 18.11
C TYR A 14 2.89 18.67 18.83
N GLU A 15 1.83 19.36 19.23
CA GLU A 15 0.70 18.74 19.94
C GLU A 15 -0.04 17.73 19.06
N VAL A 16 -0.32 18.10 17.81
CA VAL A 16 -0.96 17.22 16.82
C VAL A 16 -0.07 16.02 16.52
N LEU A 17 1.23 16.23 16.36
CA LEU A 17 2.21 15.17 16.16
C LEU A 17 2.20 14.19 17.34
N ASN A 18 2.27 14.69 18.58
CA ASN A 18 2.30 13.86 19.77
C ASN A 18 1.01 13.05 19.92
N TYR A 19 -0.15 13.70 19.79
CA TYR A 19 -1.45 13.02 19.77
C TYR A 19 -1.50 11.93 18.70
N SER A 20 -1.03 12.24 17.50
CA SER A 20 -1.09 11.32 16.37
C SER A 20 -0.21 10.09 16.56
N ILE A 21 1.02 10.26 17.05
CA ILE A 21 1.92 9.14 17.35
C ILE A 21 1.32 8.26 18.45
N LEU A 22 0.79 8.85 19.52
CA LEU A 22 0.21 8.11 20.64
C LEU A 22 -1.04 7.30 20.26
N ASN A 23 -1.88 7.82 19.35
CA ASN A 23 -3.16 7.19 19.01
C ASN A 23 -3.13 6.36 17.73
N PHE A 24 -2.23 6.66 16.80
CA PHE A 24 -2.20 6.03 15.48
C PHE A 24 -0.84 5.41 15.13
N ASN A 25 0.22 5.64 15.90
CA ASN A 25 1.63 5.28 15.58
C ASN A 25 2.22 5.99 14.35
N TYR A 26 1.46 6.83 13.66
CA TYR A 26 1.90 7.57 12.48
C TYR A 26 1.72 9.08 12.70
N PRO A 27 2.61 9.92 12.14
CA PRO A 27 2.44 11.37 12.19
C PRO A 27 1.38 11.80 11.16
N LEU A 28 0.19 12.16 11.62
CA LEU A 28 -0.96 12.53 10.78
C LEU A 28 -1.54 13.88 11.22
N CYS A 29 -1.81 14.75 10.24
CA CYS A 29 -2.55 15.97 10.50
C CYS A 29 -4.02 15.65 10.81
N ILE A 30 -4.71 16.59 11.46
CA ILE A 30 -6.11 16.44 11.88
C ILE A 30 -7.01 15.96 10.73
N ASN A 31 -6.80 16.50 9.52
CA ASN A 31 -7.57 16.12 8.34
C ASN A 31 -7.34 14.65 7.93
N CYS A 32 -6.10 14.17 7.96
CA CYS A 32 -5.77 12.78 7.61
C CYS A 32 -6.15 11.77 8.69
N GLN A 33 -6.34 12.19 9.95
CA GLN A 33 -6.78 11.31 11.03
C GLN A 33 -8.21 10.78 10.79
N SER A 34 -9.08 11.55 10.12
CA SER A 34 -10.42 11.07 9.76
C SER A 34 -10.37 9.90 8.78
N TRP A 35 -9.62 10.05 7.68
CA TRP A 35 -9.36 8.96 6.72
C TRP A 35 -8.72 7.73 7.39
N PHE A 36 -7.82 7.97 8.34
CA PHE A 36 -7.18 6.87 9.06
C PHE A 36 -8.21 6.02 9.82
N LYS A 37 -9.12 6.66 10.56
CA LYS A 37 -10.16 5.99 11.36
C LYS A 37 -11.17 5.22 10.50
N THR A 38 -11.43 5.65 9.27
CA THR A 38 -12.48 5.06 8.41
C THR A 38 -11.96 4.03 7.41
N THR A 39 -10.73 4.23 6.93
CA THR A 39 -10.11 3.42 5.87
C THR A 39 -8.82 2.77 6.35
N ALA A 40 -7.81 3.55 6.71
CA ALA A 40 -6.47 3.02 6.92
C ALA A 40 -6.35 2.04 8.09
N GLN A 41 -7.18 2.21 9.13
CA GLN A 41 -7.20 1.32 10.29
C GLN A 41 -7.65 -0.12 9.96
N LYS A 42 -8.28 -0.33 8.80
CA LYS A 42 -8.67 -1.67 8.32
C LYS A 42 -7.49 -2.44 7.71
N ALA A 43 -6.49 -1.72 7.23
CA ALA A 43 -5.31 -2.31 6.61
C ALA A 43 -4.45 -3.01 7.66
N THR A 44 -3.70 -4.02 7.22
CA THR A 44 -2.65 -4.62 8.06
C THR A 44 -1.56 -3.58 8.35
N LYS A 45 -0.83 -3.75 9.46
CA LYS A 45 0.29 -2.86 9.80
C LYS A 45 1.31 -2.82 8.67
N GLU A 46 1.59 -3.97 8.07
CA GLU A 46 2.53 -4.13 6.98
C GLU A 46 2.06 -3.38 5.72
N ALA A 47 0.79 -3.52 5.33
CA ALA A 47 0.22 -2.76 4.21
C ALA A 47 0.32 -1.25 4.44
N LEU A 48 0.02 -0.81 5.65
CA LEU A 48 0.04 0.60 6.03
C LEU A 48 1.46 1.19 6.07
N ASP A 49 2.42 0.44 6.62
CA ASP A 49 3.84 0.83 6.64
C ASP A 49 4.38 0.93 5.20
N LEU A 50 4.14 -0.08 4.37
CA LEU A 50 4.58 -0.09 2.97
C LEU A 50 3.93 1.05 2.18
N TYR A 51 2.63 1.30 2.39
CA TYR A 51 1.92 2.42 1.79
C TYR A 51 2.62 3.75 2.10
N PHE A 52 2.94 4.01 3.36
CA PHE A 52 3.60 5.27 3.72
C PHE A 52 5.02 5.38 3.14
N GLU A 53 5.79 4.29 3.08
CA GLU A 53 7.11 4.31 2.44
C GLU A 53 7.07 4.54 0.93
N LEU A 54 6.07 3.98 0.24
CA LEU A 54 5.84 4.27 -1.18
C LEU A 54 5.44 5.74 -1.38
N ARG A 55 4.57 6.28 -0.53
CA ARG A 55 4.15 7.69 -0.59
C ARG A 55 5.31 8.65 -0.35
N LYS A 56 6.24 8.33 0.58
CA LYS A 56 7.47 9.10 0.80
C LYS A 56 8.36 9.16 -0.44
N ARG A 57 8.35 8.11 -1.27
CA ARG A 57 9.07 8.02 -2.55
C ARG A 57 8.32 8.67 -3.71
N GLY A 58 7.17 9.30 -3.45
CA GLY A 58 6.37 9.96 -4.48
C GLY A 58 5.51 9.02 -5.31
N VAL A 59 5.40 7.75 -4.93
CA VAL A 59 4.48 6.80 -5.58
C VAL A 59 3.04 7.19 -5.24
N PRO A 60 2.13 7.36 -6.22
CA PRO A 60 0.73 7.71 -5.97
C PRO A 60 -0.08 6.49 -5.53
N ALA A 61 0.35 5.86 -4.43
CA ALA A 61 -0.29 4.71 -3.84
C ALA A 61 -1.65 5.08 -3.24
N GLU A 62 -2.61 4.16 -3.37
CA GLU A 62 -3.94 4.18 -2.75
C GLU A 62 -4.11 2.94 -1.86
N LEU A 63 -4.42 3.13 -0.58
CA LEU A 63 -4.59 2.05 0.39
C LEU A 63 -6.04 1.54 0.42
N GLU A 64 -6.24 0.22 0.57
CA GLU A 64 -7.55 -0.43 0.71
C GLU A 64 -8.53 -0.08 -0.43
N LYS A 65 -8.05 -0.08 -1.68
CA LYS A 65 -8.88 0.32 -2.84
C LYS A 65 -9.84 -0.81 -3.24
N TRP A 66 -11.13 -0.50 -3.29
CA TRP A 66 -12.14 -1.41 -3.84
C TRP A 66 -12.13 -1.41 -5.37
N ASP A 67 -11.95 -2.57 -6.00
CA ASP A 67 -11.84 -2.71 -7.46
C ASP A 67 -13.15 -3.17 -8.15
N GLY A 68 -14.23 -3.29 -7.37
CA GLY A 68 -15.52 -3.85 -7.79
C GLY A 68 -15.73 -5.32 -7.40
N PHE A 69 -14.66 -6.04 -7.06
CA PHE A 69 -14.71 -7.47 -6.71
C PHE A 69 -14.00 -7.80 -5.40
N LYS A 70 -12.89 -7.12 -5.11
CA LYS A 70 -12.15 -7.22 -3.86
C LYS A 70 -11.56 -5.88 -3.46
N THR A 71 -11.15 -5.80 -2.19
CA THR A 71 -10.25 -4.75 -1.74
C THR A 71 -8.82 -5.17 -2.09
N ILE A 72 -8.05 -4.25 -2.66
CA ILE A 72 -6.61 -4.37 -2.90
C ILE A 72 -5.92 -3.65 -1.74
N ASP A 73 -4.91 -4.29 -1.13
CA ASP A 73 -4.17 -3.67 -0.03
C ASP A 73 -3.58 -2.32 -0.45
N ILE A 74 -2.83 -2.28 -1.57
CA ILE A 74 -2.32 -1.05 -2.16
C ILE A 74 -2.47 -1.07 -3.68
N ALA A 75 -3.07 -0.04 -4.25
CA ALA A 75 -3.20 0.14 -5.69
C ALA A 75 -2.39 1.35 -6.19
N ILE A 76 -1.76 1.21 -7.35
CA ILE A 76 -1.07 2.27 -8.08
C ILE A 76 -1.71 2.33 -9.46
N VAL A 77 -2.84 3.05 -9.53
CA VAL A 77 -3.78 3.02 -10.66
C VAL A 77 -3.13 3.46 -11.97
N GLU A 78 -2.33 4.51 -11.93
CA GLU A 78 -1.65 5.05 -13.13
C GLU A 78 -0.67 4.04 -13.74
N ALA A 79 -0.02 3.23 -12.90
CA ALA A 79 0.89 2.17 -13.32
C ALA A 79 0.17 0.84 -13.59
N ARG A 80 -1.15 0.77 -13.33
CA ARG A 80 -1.95 -0.46 -13.31
C ARG A 80 -1.29 -1.58 -12.50
N ILE A 81 -0.77 -1.23 -11.33
CA ILE A 81 -0.16 -2.20 -10.42
C ILE A 81 -0.99 -2.30 -9.14
N ASN A 82 -1.31 -3.52 -8.76
CA ASN A 82 -1.87 -3.87 -7.46
C ASN A 82 -0.76 -4.52 -6.63
N ILE A 83 -0.73 -4.24 -5.33
CA ILE A 83 0.19 -4.86 -4.38
C ILE A 83 -0.68 -5.52 -3.31
N GLU A 84 -0.42 -6.79 -3.04
CA GLU A 84 -1.07 -7.59 -2.00
C GLU A 84 0.02 -8.07 -1.03
N ILE A 85 -0.17 -7.84 0.27
CA ILE A 85 0.76 -8.26 1.31
C ILE A 85 0.31 -9.64 1.81
N ASP A 86 0.97 -10.67 1.30
CA ASP A 86 0.64 -12.05 1.64
C ASP A 86 1.28 -12.44 2.98
N GLY A 87 0.44 -12.71 3.98
CA GLY A 87 0.85 -13.44 5.18
C GLY A 87 1.12 -14.91 4.88
N MET A 88 1.79 -15.61 5.80
CA MET A 88 1.82 -17.08 5.76
C MET A 88 0.37 -17.60 5.89
N GLN A 89 -0.23 -17.92 4.74
CA GLN A 89 -1.55 -18.52 4.67
C GLN A 89 -1.45 -19.95 5.23
N HIS A 90 -1.87 -20.14 6.48
CA HIS A 90 -1.95 -21.47 7.11
C HIS A 90 -3.17 -22.29 6.64
N SER A 91 -4.01 -21.75 5.78
CA SER A 91 -5.23 -22.39 5.27
C SER A 91 -5.19 -22.49 3.74
N PHE A 92 -4.52 -23.51 3.21
CA PHE A 92 -4.63 -23.86 1.79
C PHE A 92 -5.89 -24.68 1.53
N SER A 93 -7.07 -24.07 1.69
CA SER A 93 -8.28 -24.67 1.11
C SER A 93 -8.22 -24.54 -0.42
N PRO A 94 -8.42 -25.62 -1.20
CA PRO A 94 -8.46 -25.54 -2.66
C PRO A 94 -9.47 -24.51 -3.19
N VAL A 95 -10.55 -24.24 -2.45
CA VAL A 95 -11.56 -23.24 -2.80
C VAL A 95 -10.99 -21.82 -2.70
N GLN A 96 -10.24 -21.52 -1.64
CA GLN A 96 -9.59 -20.22 -1.46
C GLN A 96 -8.51 -20.01 -2.54
N ALA A 97 -7.64 -21.01 -2.76
CA ALA A 97 -6.62 -20.93 -3.80
C ALA A 97 -7.22 -20.68 -5.20
N ARG A 98 -8.32 -21.37 -5.53
CA ARG A 98 -9.04 -21.14 -6.80
C ARG A 98 -9.64 -19.73 -6.87
N SER A 99 -10.24 -19.26 -5.79
CA SER A 99 -10.79 -17.90 -5.73
C SER A 99 -9.69 -16.85 -5.94
N ASP A 100 -8.54 -17.01 -5.29
CA ASP A 100 -7.39 -16.10 -5.40
C ASP A 100 -6.82 -16.05 -6.81
N LEU A 101 -6.75 -17.21 -7.47
CA LEU A 101 -6.35 -17.30 -8.88
C LEU A 101 -7.35 -16.58 -9.79
N MET A 102 -8.66 -16.78 -9.59
CA MET A 102 -9.70 -16.08 -10.37
C MET A 102 -9.65 -14.56 -10.15
N ARG A 103 -9.45 -14.10 -8.90
CA ARG A 103 -9.30 -12.66 -8.62
C ARG A 103 -8.07 -12.08 -9.33
N THR A 104 -6.96 -12.82 -9.34
CA THR A 104 -5.74 -12.42 -10.08
C THR A 104 -6.00 -12.36 -11.59
N TYR A 105 -6.71 -13.34 -12.15
CA TYR A 105 -7.10 -13.36 -13.56
C TYR A 105 -7.97 -12.15 -13.95
N TYR A 106 -8.97 -11.79 -13.13
CA TYR A 106 -9.81 -10.63 -13.44
C TYR A 106 -9.05 -9.30 -13.39
N SER A 107 -8.14 -9.11 -12.43
CA SER A 107 -7.26 -7.93 -12.44
C SER A 107 -6.39 -7.89 -13.69
N PHE A 108 -5.82 -9.04 -14.08
CA PHE A 108 -5.01 -9.16 -15.30
C PHE A 108 -5.80 -8.80 -16.57
N MET A 109 -7.04 -9.26 -16.69
CA MET A 109 -7.92 -8.90 -17.82
C MET A 109 -8.23 -7.40 -17.89
N LYS A 110 -8.23 -6.70 -16.75
CA LYS A 110 -8.34 -5.23 -16.68
C LYS A 110 -7.02 -4.51 -16.98
N GLY A 111 -5.96 -5.26 -17.32
CA GLY A 111 -4.62 -4.74 -17.58
C GLY A 111 -3.80 -4.43 -16.33
N TYR A 112 -4.20 -4.95 -15.16
CA TYR A 112 -3.45 -4.78 -13.92
C TYR A 112 -2.47 -5.93 -13.70
N TYR A 113 -1.28 -5.60 -13.24
CA TYR A 113 -0.32 -6.57 -12.71
C TYR A 113 -0.37 -6.59 -11.19
N THR A 114 -0.42 -7.78 -10.58
CA THR A 114 -0.49 -7.92 -9.12
C THR A 114 0.85 -8.40 -8.58
N LEU A 115 1.50 -7.56 -7.78
CA LEU A 115 2.67 -7.91 -6.98
C LEU A 115 2.21 -8.51 -5.65
N ARG A 116 2.68 -9.73 -5.36
CA ARG A 116 2.44 -10.38 -4.07
C ARG A 116 3.71 -10.28 -3.23
N ILE A 117 3.64 -9.55 -2.13
CA ILE A 117 4.78 -9.26 -1.28
C ILE A 117 4.63 -10.04 0.03
N PRO A 118 5.55 -10.97 0.35
CA PRO A 118 5.54 -11.65 1.63
C PRO A 118 5.59 -10.66 2.79
N ASN A 119 4.71 -10.83 3.79
CA ASN A 119 4.66 -9.93 4.95
C ASN A 119 5.99 -9.83 5.70
N GLN A 120 6.83 -10.87 5.67
CA GLN A 120 8.15 -10.87 6.29
C GLN A 120 9.12 -9.89 5.62
N LEU A 121 9.04 -9.72 4.28
CA LEU A 121 9.85 -8.72 3.59
C LEU A 121 9.47 -7.32 4.04
N VAL A 122 8.16 -7.04 4.19
CA VAL A 122 7.72 -5.74 4.70
C VAL A 122 8.13 -5.54 6.15
N ARG A 123 8.04 -6.58 7.00
CA ARG A 123 8.41 -6.49 8.43
C ARG A 123 9.89 -6.22 8.67
N PHE A 124 10.76 -6.89 7.92
CA PHE A 124 12.20 -6.89 8.19
C PHE A 124 13.02 -6.08 7.20
N HIS A 125 12.48 -5.80 6.01
CA HIS A 125 13.16 -5.16 4.90
C HIS A 125 12.27 -4.09 4.24
N LEU A 126 11.54 -3.31 5.06
CA LEU A 126 10.55 -2.33 4.60
C LEU A 126 11.10 -1.35 3.54
N GLU A 127 12.22 -0.69 3.85
CA GLU A 127 12.83 0.33 2.98
C GLU A 127 13.29 -0.28 1.65
N GLU A 128 14.02 -1.39 1.71
CA GLU A 128 14.50 -2.14 0.52
C GLU A 128 13.32 -2.62 -0.34
N THR A 129 12.26 -3.13 0.31
CA THR A 129 11.04 -3.56 -0.38
C THR A 129 10.38 -2.40 -1.11
N ALA A 130 10.28 -1.23 -0.46
CA ALA A 130 9.71 -0.03 -1.06
C ALA A 130 10.57 0.52 -2.21
N ASP A 131 11.91 0.47 -2.08
CA ASP A 131 12.86 0.83 -3.15
C ASP A 131 12.69 -0.08 -4.37
N MET A 132 12.69 -1.40 -4.16
CA MET A 132 12.50 -2.37 -5.25
C MET A 132 11.17 -2.18 -5.99
N ILE A 133 10.07 -1.93 -5.27
CA ILE A 133 8.77 -1.64 -5.90
C ILE A 133 8.84 -0.35 -6.71
N THR A 134 9.50 0.69 -6.19
CA THR A 134 9.69 1.96 -6.89
C THR A 134 10.51 1.80 -8.17
N ASP A 135 11.53 0.95 -8.15
CA ASP A 135 12.32 0.60 -9.33
C ASP A 135 11.49 -0.16 -10.38
N ILE A 136 10.69 -1.13 -9.95
CA ILE A 136 9.75 -1.86 -10.84
C ILE A 136 8.81 -0.88 -11.55
N LEU A 137 8.24 0.08 -10.81
CA LEU A 137 7.34 1.10 -11.37
C LEU A 137 8.06 2.00 -12.37
N SER A 138 9.28 2.43 -12.03
CA SER A 138 10.11 3.29 -12.88
C SER A 138 10.47 2.61 -14.19
N GLU A 139 10.89 1.34 -14.15
CA GLU A 139 11.22 0.56 -15.35
C GLU A 139 9.98 0.29 -16.21
N GLY A 140 8.83 0.00 -15.60
CA GLY A 140 7.55 -0.12 -16.31
C GLY A 140 7.19 1.16 -17.06
N ALA A 141 7.29 2.32 -16.40
CA ALA A 141 7.02 3.62 -17.02
C ALA A 141 7.98 3.93 -18.18
N ARG A 142 9.27 3.58 -18.06
CA ARG A 142 10.27 3.79 -19.13
C ARG A 142 9.97 2.96 -20.38
N LYS A 143 9.56 1.69 -20.21
CA LYS A 143 9.23 0.81 -21.35
C LYS A 143 7.97 1.28 -22.08
N ASN A 144 6.96 1.76 -21.36
CA ASN A 144 5.72 2.25 -21.97
C ASN A 144 5.90 3.53 -22.80
N LYS A 145 6.94 4.33 -22.54
CA LYS A 145 7.29 5.53 -23.35
C LYS A 145 8.01 5.20 -24.67
N ARG A 146 8.41 3.94 -24.89
CA ARG A 146 9.19 3.52 -26.07
C ARG A 146 8.34 2.87 -27.17
N TYR A 147 7.02 2.76 -26.95
CA TYR A 147 6.02 2.36 -27.93
C TYR A 147 5.14 3.56 -28.25
#